data_AF-U9UB44-F1
#
_entry.id   AF-U9UB44-F1
#
_cell.length_a   1.000
_cell.length_b   1.000
_cell.length_c   1.000
_cell.angle_alpha   90.00
_cell.angle_beta   90.00
_cell.angle_gamma   90.00
#
_symmetry.space_group_name_H-M   'P 1'
#
loop_
_entity.id
_entity.type
_entity.pdbx_description
1 polymer ?
#
loop_
_entity_poly.entity_id
_entity_poly.type
_entity_poly.pdbx_seq_one_letter_code
_entity_poly.pdbx_strand_id
1 'polypeptide(L)' 'RHIILLVDNVSTHALSENTTLTNIVIKYFPLNITSHLQFCDQEIINSFKVRSKLYLFTIIVSNLMLKFLF' A
#
# COMPACT_ATOMS: atom_id res chain seq x y z
N ARG A 1 -4.34 -23.85 -10.89
CA ARG A 1 -3.51 -22.92 -10.07
C ARG A 1 -4.24 -22.65 -8.77
N HIS A 2 -3.55 -22.76 -7.64
CA HIS A 2 -4.06 -22.35 -6.33
C HIS A 2 -3.45 -21.00 -6.00
N ILE A 3 -4.30 -20.01 -5.69
CA ILE A 3 -3.87 -18.66 -5.35
C ILE A 3 -3.98 -18.52 -3.83
N ILE A 4 -2.96 -17.94 -3.21
CA ILE A 4 -3.04 -17.53 -1.80
C ILE A 4 -3.27 -16.03 -1.80
N LEU A 5 -4.38 -15.60 -1.22
CA LEU A 5 -4.72 -14.19 -1.04
C LEU A 5 -4.43 -13.81 0.40
N LEU A 6 -3.41 -12.97 0.61
CA LEU A 6 -3.07 -12.41 1.92
C LEU A 6 -3.84 -11.10 2.09
N VAL A 7 -4.66 -10.99 3.13
CA VAL A 7 -5.52 -9.81 3.36
C VAL A 7 -5.39 -9.35 4.80
N ASP A 8 -5.49 -8.04 5.02
CA ASP A 8 -5.68 -7.49 6.35
C ASP A 8 -7.06 -7.90 6.93
N ASN A 9 -7.24 -7.67 8.23
CA ASN A 9 -8.46 -8.07 8.91
C ASN A 9 -9.52 -6.94 8.94
N VAL A 10 -9.56 -6.08 7.91
CA VAL A 10 -10.55 -5.00 7.85
C VAL A 10 -11.91 -5.57 7.45
N SER A 11 -12.96 -5.09 8.11
CA SER A 11 -14.34 -5.61 7.93
C SER A 11 -14.84 -5.53 6.49
N THR A 12 -14.31 -4.63 5.67
CA THR A 12 -14.62 -4.51 4.24
C THR A 12 -14.13 -5.68 3.40
N HIS A 13 -13.16 -6.46 3.90
CA HIS A 13 -12.65 -7.66 3.25
C HIS A 13 -13.37 -8.94 3.68
N ALA A 14 -14.35 -8.85 4.58
CA ALA A 14 -15.19 -9.97 4.92
C ALA A 14 -15.93 -10.48 3.67
N LEU A 15 -15.78 -11.78 3.38
CA LEU A 15 -16.57 -12.41 2.34
C LEU A 15 -18.05 -12.33 2.70
N SER A 16 -18.91 -12.10 1.70
CA SER A 16 -20.35 -12.25 1.92
C SER A 16 -20.65 -13.71 2.25
N GLU A 17 -21.69 -13.95 3.06
CA GLU A 17 -22.06 -15.26 3.59
C GLU A 17 -22.21 -16.35 2.50
N ASN A 18 -22.50 -15.96 1.26
CA ASN A 18 -22.70 -16.89 0.13
C ASN A 18 -21.55 -16.92 -0.88
N THR A 19 -20.44 -16.24 -0.61
CA THR A 19 -19.31 -16.17 -1.55
C THR A 19 -18.32 -17.30 -1.28
N THR A 20 -18.23 -18.25 -2.20
CA THR A 20 -17.25 -19.34 -2.14
C THR A 20 -16.19 -19.16 -3.24
N LEU A 21 -14.91 -19.25 -2.85
CA LEU A 21 -13.79 -19.20 -3.78
C LEU A 21 -13.20 -20.61 -3.93
N THR A 22 -13.33 -21.20 -5.11
CA THR A 22 -12.95 -22.61 -5.35
C THR A 22 -11.44 -22.83 -5.51
N ASN A 23 -10.69 -21.78 -5.87
CA ASN A 23 -9.27 -21.85 -6.20
C ASN A 23 -8.40 -20.84 -5.44
N ILE A 24 -8.98 -20.10 -4.49
CA ILE A 24 -8.31 -19.06 -3.73
C ILE A 24 -8.39 -19.40 -2.25
N VAL A 25 -7.23 -19.48 -1.61
CA VAL A 25 -7.12 -19.61 -0.16
C VAL A 25 -6.85 -18.23 0.41
N ILE A 26 -7.79 -17.69 1.17
CA ILE A 26 -7.60 -16.43 1.89
C ILE A 26 -6.88 -16.71 3.21
N LYS A 27 -5.82 -15.97 3.49
CA LYS A 27 -5.17 -15.95 4.80
C LYS A 27 -5.21 -14.53 5.34
N TYR A 28 -5.80 -14.40 6.53
CA TYR A 28 -5.85 -13.14 7.26
C TYR A 28 -4.61 -12.99 8.14
N PHE A 29 -4.08 -11.79 8.21
CA PHE A 29 -3.01 -11.47 9.14
C PHE A 29 -3.55 -11.28 10.57
N PRO A 30 -2.71 -11.56 11.60
CA PRO A 30 -3.04 -11.20 12.97
C PRO A 30 -3.20 -9.68 13.13
N LEU A 31 -4.10 -9.28 14.02
CA LEU A 31 -4.41 -7.87 14.30
C LEU A 31 -3.14 -7.10 14.69
N ASN A 32 -3.00 -5.86 14.22
CA ASN A 32 -1.92 -4.92 14.56
C ASN A 32 -0.50 -5.28 14.10
N ILE A 33 -0.31 -6.32 13.28
CA ILE A 33 1.00 -6.66 12.69
C ILE A 33 1.00 -6.44 11.16
N THR A 34 -0.13 -6.00 10.59
CA THR A 34 -0.33 -5.85 9.15
C THR A 34 0.65 -4.89 8.51
N SER A 35 0.89 -3.71 9.09
CA SER A 35 1.83 -2.74 8.51
C SER A 35 3.28 -3.25 8.45
N HIS A 36 3.65 -4.20 9.31
CA HIS A 36 4.99 -4.78 9.37
C HIS A 36 5.14 -6.04 8.51
N LEU A 37 4.07 -6.82 8.33
CA LEU A 37 4.09 -8.08 7.59
C LEU A 37 3.57 -7.94 6.15
N GLN A 38 2.77 -6.93 5.87
CA GLN A 38 2.17 -6.73 4.56
C GLN A 38 3.19 -6.09 3.63
N PHE A 39 3.72 -6.89 2.70
CA PHE A 39 4.66 -6.45 1.67
C PHE A 39 4.18 -5.21 0.91
N CYS A 40 2.86 -5.07 0.71
CA CYS A 40 2.28 -3.89 0.09
C CYS A 40 2.62 -2.61 0.87
N ASP A 41 2.48 -2.62 2.19
CA ASP A 41 2.68 -1.45 3.03
C ASP A 41 4.17 -1.11 3.17
N GLN A 42 4.99 -2.15 3.40
CA GLN A 42 6.39 -2.00 3.72
C GLN A 42 7.26 -1.65 2.51
N GLU A 43 6.96 -2.22 1.35
CA GLU A 43 7.77 -2.04 0.14
C GLU A 43 7.06 -1.18 -0.90
N ILE A 44 5.88 -1.60 -1.36
CA ILE A 44 5.20 -0.97 -2.50
C ILE A 44 4.76 0.46 -2.15
N ILE A 45 3.96 0.63 -1.10
CA ILE A 45 3.47 1.93 -0.64
C ILE A 45 4.62 2.82 -0.20
N ASN A 46 5.62 2.26 0.48
CA ASN A 46 6.80 3.01 0.89
C ASN A 46 7.60 3.56 -0.31
N SER A 47 7.84 2.73 -1.33
CA SER A 47 8.53 3.14 -2.56
C SER A 47 7.79 4.29 -3.27
N PHE A 48 6.46 4.24 -3.29
CA PHE A 48 5.62 5.31 -3.83
C PHE A 48 5.77 6.60 -3.02
N LYS A 49 5.65 6.52 -1.68
CA LYS A 49 5.83 7.66 -0.78
C LYS A 49 7.19 8.35 -0.97
N VAL A 50 8.27 7.58 -1.08
CA VAL A 50 9.62 8.12 -1.31
C VAL A 50 9.69 8.86 -2.64
N ARG A 51 9.17 8.26 -3.71
CA ARG A 51 9.15 8.89 -5.04
C ARG A 51 8.32 10.17 -5.07
N SER A 52 7.14 10.17 -4.45
CA SER A 52 6.29 11.35 -4.36
C SER A 52 6.94 12.49 -3.56
N LYS A 53 7.63 12.17 -2.45
CA LYS A 53 8.38 13.16 -1.66
C LYS A 53 9.52 13.80 -2.46
N LEU A 54 10.29 12.99 -3.19
CA LEU A 54 11.35 13.48 -4.08
C LEU A 54 10.80 14.42 -5.15
N TYR A 55 9.69 14.03 -5.79
CA TYR A 55 9.05 14.87 -6.80
C TYR A 55 8.58 16.22 -6.24
N LEU A 56 7.91 16.19 -5.08
CA LEU A 56 7.45 17.41 -4.41
C LEU A 56 8.63 18.31 -3.99
N PHE A 57 9.71 17.71 -3.46
CA PHE A 57 10.92 18.44 -3.10
C PHE A 57 11.54 19.15 -4.31
N THR A 58 11.65 18.47 -5.45
CA THR A 58 12.18 19.06 -6.69
C THR A 58 11.35 20.25 -7.17
N ILE A 59 10.02 20.16 -7.10
CA ILE A 59 9.13 21.27 -7.47
C ILE A 59 9.34 22.47 -6.54
N ILE A 60 9.36 22.23 -5.22
CA ILE A 60 9.54 23.29 -4.23
C ILE A 60 10.87 23.99 -4.44
N VAL A 61 11.97 23.24 -4.60
CA VAL A 61 13.31 23.82 -4.83
C VAL A 61 13.35 24.60 -6.14
N SER A 62 12.78 24.07 -7.22
CA SER A 62 12.72 24.77 -8.51
C SER A 62 11.95 26.09 -8.42
N ASN A 63 10.79 26.09 -7.74
CA ASN A 63 9.99 27.29 -7.52
C ASN A 63 10.69 28.30 -6.61
N LEU A 64 11.40 27.83 -5.58
CA LEU A 64 12.18 28.69 -4.71
C LEU A 64 13.33 29.34 -5.48
N MET A 65 14.08 28.55 -6.27
CA MET A 65 15.18 29.04 -7.10
C MET A 65 14.71 30.08 -8.12
N LEU A 66 13.59 29.82 -8.81
CA LEU A 66 12.98 30.80 -9.72
C LEU A 66 12.67 32.12 -9.02
N LYS A 67 12.15 32.06 -7.79
CA LYS A 67 11.82 33.25 -6.98
C LYS A 67 13.06 34.00 -6.44
N PHE A 68 14.23 33.38 -6.47
CA PHE A 68 15.51 34.05 -6.14
C PHE A 68 16.23 34.57 -7.39
N LEU A 69 15.92 34.05 -8.58
CA LEU A 69 16.55 34.45 -9.84
C LEU A 69 15.83 35.62 -10.53
N PHE A 70 14.55 35.86 -10.19
CA PHE A 70 13.69 36.93 -10.71
C PHE A 70 13.14 37.77 -9.55
#